data_AF-A0A9P6D7C6-F1
#
_entry.id   AF-A0A9P6D7C6-F1
#
_cell.length_a   1.000
_cell.length_b   1.000
_cell.length_c   1.000
_cell.angle_alpha   90.00
_cell.angle_beta   90.00
_cell.angle_gamma   90.00
#
_symmetry.space_group_name_H-M   'P 1'
#
loop_
_entity.id
_entity.type
_entity.pdbx_description
1 polymer ?
#
loop_
_entity_poly.entity_id
_entity_poly.type
_entity_poly.pdbx_seq_one_letter_code
_entity_poly.pdbx_strand_id
1 'polypeptide(L)'
;MPSASSFSGYKRVDAFGAEQEYEEDSEEVSYVTLDLGVIEPTLVPSSAEYRLIGLDTPTPFLQLSGTIFKGQHDLLLGTELLFMEEKGLCHRFPHPAYADCHFD
;
A
#
# COMPACT_ATOMS: atom_id res chain seq x y z
N MET A 1 12.24 -45.77 18.15
CA MET A 1 12.33 -44.39 18.69
C MET A 1 11.89 -43.43 17.59
N PRO A 2 11.18 -42.31 17.86
CA PRO A 2 11.06 -41.60 19.13
C PRO A 2 9.66 -41.58 19.76
N SER A 3 9.68 -41.31 21.06
CA SER A 3 8.55 -41.05 21.95
C SER A 3 7.83 -39.77 21.52
N ALA A 4 6.54 -39.85 21.20
CA ALA A 4 5.70 -38.66 21.07
C ALA A 4 5.36 -38.17 22.48
N SER A 5 6.07 -37.15 22.97
CA SER A 5 5.69 -36.43 24.18
C SER A 5 4.37 -35.72 23.94
N SER A 6 3.28 -36.22 24.52
CA SER A 6 1.99 -35.53 24.54
C SER A 6 2.04 -34.42 25.59
N PHE A 7 2.44 -33.22 25.18
CA PHE A 7 2.16 -32.03 25.98
C PHE A 7 0.65 -31.74 25.88
N SER A 8 -0.04 -31.79 27.02
CA SER A 8 -1.46 -31.43 27.08
C SER A 8 -1.66 -30.02 26.54
N GLY A 9 -2.57 -29.87 25.57
CA GLY A 9 -2.85 -28.59 24.91
C GLY A 9 -2.15 -28.36 23.57
N TYR A 10 -1.24 -29.24 23.13
CA TYR A 10 -0.53 -29.09 21.87
C TYR A 10 -0.67 -30.32 20.97
N LYS A 11 -1.00 -30.10 19.70
CA LYS A 11 -1.11 -31.15 18.68
C LYS A 11 0.11 -31.07 17.75
N ARG A 12 0.91 -32.13 17.72
CA ARG A 12 1.99 -32.26 16.73
C ARG A 12 1.36 -32.36 15.33
N VAL A 13 1.81 -31.51 14.42
CA VAL A 13 1.37 -31.49 13.02
C VAL A 13 2.50 -32.09 12.18
N ASP A 14 2.25 -33.23 11.53
CA ASP A 14 3.28 -33.95 10.78
C ASP A 14 3.50 -33.38 9.35
N ALA A 15 2.53 -32.62 8.83
CA ALA A 15 2.63 -31.82 7.61
C ALA A 15 1.58 -30.70 7.64
N PHE A 16 1.92 -29.52 7.12
CA PHE A 16 0.93 -28.48 6.85
C PHE A 16 0.01 -28.95 5.71
N GLY A 17 -1.26 -28.53 5.72
CA GLY A 17 -2.18 -28.80 4.61
C GLY A 17 -1.70 -28.14 3.31
N ALA A 18 -2.37 -28.42 2.19
CA ALA A 18 -2.19 -27.62 0.98
C ALA A 18 -2.27 -26.13 1.36
N GLU A 19 -1.35 -25.32 0.82
CA GLU A 19 -1.36 -23.87 1.00
C GLU A 19 -2.80 -23.42 0.78
N GLN A 20 -3.45 -22.98 1.86
CA GLN A 20 -4.71 -22.27 1.72
C GLN A 20 -4.34 -21.11 0.81
N GLU A 21 -5.06 -20.98 -0.30
CA GLU A 21 -5.10 -19.76 -1.10
C GLU A 21 -5.35 -18.65 -0.09
N TYR A 22 -4.28 -17.97 0.34
CA TYR A 22 -4.41 -16.77 1.13
C TYR A 22 -5.26 -15.89 0.25
N GLU A 23 -6.48 -15.56 0.71
CA GLU A 23 -7.41 -14.74 -0.06
C GLU A 23 -6.63 -13.51 -0.54
N GLU A 24 -6.36 -13.45 -1.85
CA GLU A 24 -5.69 -12.33 -2.53
C GLU A 24 -6.44 -11.01 -2.24
N ASP A 25 -7.70 -11.13 -1.80
CA ASP A 25 -8.61 -10.07 -1.35
C ASP A 25 -8.25 -9.40 0.00
N SER A 26 -7.16 -9.80 0.67
CA SER A 26 -6.79 -9.26 2.00
C SER A 26 -5.77 -8.12 2.00
N GLU A 27 -5.25 -7.70 0.85
CA GLU A 27 -4.35 -6.54 0.75
C GLU A 27 -5.15 -5.24 0.54
N GLU A 28 -5.44 -4.52 1.64
CA GLU A 28 -6.11 -3.23 1.59
C GLU A 28 -5.14 -2.11 1.16
N VAL A 29 -5.35 -1.56 -0.05
CA VAL A 29 -4.58 -0.42 -0.57
C VAL A 29 -5.26 0.88 -0.16
N SER A 30 -4.53 1.72 0.58
CA SER A 30 -4.98 3.08 0.94
C SER A 30 -4.24 4.14 0.13
N TYR A 31 -4.97 5.15 -0.33
CA TYR A 31 -4.41 6.33 -0.98
C TYR A 31 -4.38 7.49 0.01
N VAL A 32 -3.26 8.23 0.02
CA VAL A 32 -3.10 9.46 0.81
C VAL A 32 -2.65 10.59 -0.10
N THR A 33 -3.19 11.78 0.15
CA THR A 33 -2.83 12.98 -0.60
C THR A 33 -1.83 13.80 0.22
N LEU A 34 -0.74 14.22 -0.43
CA LEU A 34 0.31 15.04 0.16
C LEU A 34 0.09 16.49 -0.25
N ASP A 35 -0.43 17.31 0.67
CA ASP A 35 -0.47 18.76 0.49
C ASP A 35 0.91 19.36 0.85
N LEU A 36 1.58 19.94 -0.15
CA LEU A 36 2.91 20.56 0.02
C LEU A 36 2.81 22.08 0.26
N GLY A 37 1.61 22.66 0.22
CA GLY A 37 1.40 24.10 0.32
C GLY A 37 2.10 24.87 -0.80
N VAL A 38 2.68 26.03 -0.45
CA VAL A 38 3.40 26.89 -1.40
C VAL A 38 4.85 26.41 -1.54
N ILE A 39 5.12 25.68 -2.61
CA ILE A 39 6.47 25.25 -3.01
C ILE A 39 6.91 25.93 -4.31
N GLU A 40 8.22 25.89 -4.57
CA GLU A 40 8.74 26.23 -5.89
C GLU A 40 8.06 25.38 -6.97
N PRO A 41 7.47 25.96 -8.03
CA PRO A 41 6.70 25.22 -9.03
C PRO A 41 7.51 24.13 -9.75
N THR A 42 8.83 24.30 -9.78
CA THR A 42 9.76 23.37 -10.43
C THR A 42 10.19 22.23 -9.51
N LEU A 43 9.92 22.29 -8.20
CA LEU A 43 10.42 21.31 -7.23
C LEU A 43 9.91 19.89 -7.50
N VAL A 44 8.60 19.71 -7.67
CA VAL A 44 8.01 18.39 -7.96
C VAL A 44 8.39 17.91 -9.36
N PRO A 45 8.24 18.71 -10.44
CA PRO A 45 8.60 18.27 -11.79
C PRO A 45 10.10 17.96 -11.98
N SER A 46 11.00 18.58 -11.21
CA SER A 46 12.45 18.33 -11.28
C SER A 46 12.93 17.22 -10.35
N SER A 47 12.08 16.74 -9.45
CA SER A 47 12.44 15.65 -8.53
C SER A 47 12.32 14.30 -9.23
N ALA A 48 13.47 13.70 -9.54
CA ALA A 48 13.52 12.33 -10.08
C ALA A 48 13.18 11.25 -9.03
N GLU A 49 13.38 11.57 -7.74
CA GLU A 49 13.18 10.66 -6.62
C GLU A 49 12.59 11.42 -5.43
N TYR A 50 11.87 10.67 -4.58
CA TYR A 50 11.42 11.14 -3.27
C TYR A 50 11.81 10.14 -2.19
N ARG A 51 11.96 10.63 -0.96
CA ARG A 51 12.09 9.78 0.23
C ARG A 51 11.00 10.14 1.22
N LEU A 52 10.15 9.17 1.55
CA LEU A 52 9.10 9.30 2.54
C LEU A 52 9.40 8.34 3.68
N ILE A 53 9.46 8.85 4.92
CA ILE A 53 9.69 8.05 6.13
C ILE A 53 8.66 8.38 7.20
N GLY A 54 8.35 7.39 8.04
CA GLY A 54 7.47 7.55 9.19
C GLY A 54 6.02 7.87 8.84
N LEU A 55 5.51 7.31 7.74
CA LEU A 55 4.09 7.47 7.33
C LEU A 55 3.11 6.89 8.35
N ASP A 56 3.56 5.95 9.16
CA ASP A 56 2.85 5.34 10.30
C ASP A 56 2.95 6.17 11.59
N THR A 57 3.72 7.25 11.58
CA THR A 57 3.95 8.10 12.75
C THR A 57 3.12 9.38 12.66
N PRO A 58 2.83 10.06 13.79
CA PRO A 58 2.17 11.36 13.74
C PRO A 58 2.96 12.46 13.01
N THR A 59 4.22 12.22 12.63
CA THR A 59 5.12 13.21 12.05
C THR A 59 5.97 12.57 10.95
N PRO A 60 5.41 12.37 9.75
CA PRO A 60 6.17 11.87 8.61
C PRO A 60 7.16 12.92 8.10
N PHE A 61 8.19 12.48 7.39
CA PHE A 61 9.13 13.35 6.68
C PHE A 61 9.20 12.98 5.21
N LEU A 62 9.15 14.00 4.36
CA LEU A 62 9.29 13.87 2.91
C LEU A 62 10.53 14.65 2.46
N GLN A 63 11.37 14.04 1.62
CA GLN A 63 12.48 14.73 0.98
C GLN A 63 12.31 14.73 -0.53
N LEU A 64 12.37 15.92 -1.14
CA LEU A 64 12.31 16.16 -2.59
C LEU A 64 13.50 17.03 -3.00
N SER A 65 14.34 16.55 -3.93
CA SER A 65 15.48 17.30 -4.48
C SER A 65 16.37 18.02 -3.44
N GLY A 66 16.54 17.40 -2.26
CA GLY A 66 17.34 17.96 -1.16
C GLY A 66 16.54 18.77 -0.13
N THR A 67 15.34 19.24 -0.47
CA THR A 67 14.43 19.92 0.47
C THR A 67 13.73 18.90 1.36
N ILE A 68 13.69 19.15 2.67
CA ILE A 68 13.04 18.27 3.67
C ILE A 68 11.79 18.96 4.19
N PHE A 69 10.67 18.24 4.11
CA PHE A 69 9.36 18.62 4.65
C PHE A 69 9.06 17.77 5.87
N LYS A 70 8.50 18.42 6.90
CA LYS A 70 7.93 17.76 8.08
C LYS A 70 6.42 17.80 7.93
N GLY A 71 5.79 16.63 7.89
CA GLY A 71 4.35 16.50 7.71
C GLY A 71 3.60 16.29 9.02
N GLN A 72 2.28 16.31 8.91
CA GLN A 72 1.30 15.91 9.90
C GLN A 72 0.14 15.22 9.15
N HIS A 73 -0.55 14.29 9.80
CA HIS A 73 -1.77 13.71 9.27
C HIS A 73 -2.98 14.59 9.59
N ASP A 74 -3.71 15.01 8.57
CA ASP A 74 -4.96 15.75 8.70
C ASP A 74 -6.10 15.01 8.00
N LEU A 75 -7.27 14.96 8.64
CA LEU A 75 -8.50 14.41 8.05
C LEU A 75 -9.32 15.54 7.44
N LEU A 76 -9.56 15.48 6.13
CA LEU A 76 -10.36 16.48 5.42
C LEU A 76 -11.85 16.25 5.63
N LEU A 77 -12.63 17.34 5.66
CA LEU A 77 -14.08 17.27 5.64
C LEU A 77 -14.57 16.98 4.22
N GLY A 78 -15.31 15.89 4.04
CA GLY A 78 -15.90 15.50 2.75
C GLY A 78 -15.18 14.32 2.11
N THR A 79 -15.23 14.26 0.78
CA THR A 79 -14.64 13.17 -0.01
C THR A 79 -13.79 13.76 -1.11
N GLU A 80 -12.57 13.26 -1.26
CA GLU A 80 -11.71 13.55 -2.40
C GLU A 80 -11.93 12.49 -3.50
N LEU A 81 -12.03 12.93 -4.75
CA LEU A 81 -12.20 12.05 -5.91
C LEU A 81 -11.00 12.20 -6.84
N LEU A 82 -10.27 11.11 -7.04
CA LEU A 82 -9.11 11.06 -7.95
C LEU A 82 -9.51 10.37 -9.26
N PHE A 83 -9.37 11.06 -10.38
CA PHE A 83 -9.58 10.49 -11.70
C PHE A 83 -8.23 10.14 -12.32
N MET A 84 -7.94 8.85 -12.48
CA MET A 84 -6.69 8.37 -13.06
C MET A 84 -6.96 7.75 -14.44
N GLU A 85 -6.11 8.01 -15.42
CA GLU A 85 -6.08 7.21 -16.65
C GLU A 85 -5.67 5.79 -16.30
N GLU A 86 -6.34 4.80 -16.88
CA GLU A 86 -6.10 3.38 -16.66
C GLU A 86 -4.76 2.95 -17.28
N LYS A 87 -3.65 3.37 -16.67
CA LYS A 87 -2.32 2.93 -17.07
C LYS A 87 -1.99 1.61 -16.37
N GLY A 88 -2.40 0.52 -17.01
CA GLY A 88 -1.79 -0.80 -16.78
C GLY A 88 -2.19 -1.55 -15.51
N LEU A 89 -3.39 -1.31 -14.97
CA LEU A 89 -3.93 -2.15 -13.88
C LEU A 89 -4.11 -3.63 -14.29
N CYS A 90 -4.14 -3.92 -15.58
CA CYS A 90 -4.26 -5.26 -16.16
C CYS A 90 -3.14 -6.25 -15.74
N HIS A 91 -2.02 -5.78 -15.18
CA HIS A 91 -0.95 -6.64 -14.67
C HIS A 91 -0.78 -6.63 -13.15
N ARG A 92 -1.54 -5.84 -12.40
CA ARG A 92 -1.37 -5.72 -10.95
C ARG A 92 -2.60 -6.14 -10.14
N PHE A 93 -3.77 -6.25 -10.77
CA PHE A 93 -4.97 -6.79 -10.12
C PHE A 93 -5.77 -7.63 -11.14
N PRO A 94 -5.71 -8.98 -11.08
CA PRO A 94 -6.56 -9.82 -11.92
C PRO A 94 -7.97 -9.89 -11.30
N HIS A 95 -8.61 -8.74 -11.07
CA HIS A 95 -9.98 -8.73 -10.57
C HIS A 95 -10.95 -8.87 -11.76
N PRO A 96 -11.83 -9.89 -11.79
CA PRO A 96 -12.67 -10.20 -12.96
C PRO A 96 -13.70 -9.10 -13.31
N ALA A 97 -13.91 -8.12 -12.43
CA ALA A 97 -14.79 -6.98 -12.68
C ALA A 97 -14.25 -5.96 -13.72
N TYR A 98 -12.96 -6.03 -14.07
CA TYR A 98 -12.33 -5.18 -15.09
C TYR A 98 -11.88 -5.97 -16.34
N ALA A 99 -12.32 -7.21 -16.49
CA ALA A 99 -11.94 -8.06 -17.63
C ALA A 99 -12.62 -7.66 -18.95
N ASP A 100 -13.68 -6.85 -18.91
CA ASP A 100 -14.46 -6.42 -20.08
C ASP A 100 -14.35 -4.90 -20.32
N CYS A 101 -13.12 -4.37 -20.42
CA CYS A 101 -12.89 -3.04 -20.96
C CYS A 101 -12.78 -3.12 -22.49
N HIS A 102 -13.89 -3.42 -23.17
CA HIS A 102 -14.05 -3.13 -24.59
C HIS A 102 -14.66 -1.72 -24.73
N PHE A 103 -13.88 -0.78 -25.26
CA PHE A 103 -14.41 0.49 -25.75
C PHE A 103 -14.54 0.40 -27.28
N ASP A 104 -15.74 0.71 -27.80
CA ASP A 104 -16.00 1.00 -29.22
C ASP A 104 -15.30 2.30 -29.67
#